data_AF-A0A2G9TLA1-F1
#
_entry.id   AF-A0A2G9TLA1-F1
#
_cell.length_a   1.000
_cell.length_b   1.000
_cell.length_c   1.000
_cell.angle_alpha   90.00
_cell.angle_beta   90.00
_cell.angle_gamma   90.00
#
_symmetry.space_group_name_H-M   'P 1'
#
loop_
_entity.id
_entity.type
_entity.pdbx_description
1 polymer ?
#
loop_
_entity_poly.entity_id
_entity_poly.type
_entity_poly.pdbx_seq_one_letter_code
_entity_poly.pdbx_strand_id
1 'polypeptide(L)'
;MLMLLGGAFEFWKQYNKEIIERETDDVELTRRMKSLPNLGENKKERPLSLPYSLKARILIHSYLTRIPLDNEGLEYDQRYVLLRVLRLTEEMISISQQLTFYTQ
;
A
#
# COMPACT_ATOMS: atom_id res chain seq x y z
N MET A 1 0.95 9.77 4.95
CA MET A 1 -0.13 8.77 4.99
C MET A 1 0.13 7.58 4.07
N LEU A 2 0.35 7.78 2.76
CA LEU A 2 0.58 6.69 1.80
C LEU A 2 1.70 5.71 2.21
N MET A 3 2.80 6.25 2.74
CA MET A 3 3.92 5.45 3.25
C MET A 3 3.53 4.56 4.43
N LEU A 4 2.73 5.08 5.37
CA LEU A 4 2.29 4.35 6.55
C LEU A 4 1.29 3.26 6.16
N LEU A 5 0.28 3.62 5.37
CA LEU A 5 -0.72 2.68 4.86
C LEU A 5 -0.08 1.56 4.05
N GLY A 6 0.83 1.90 3.13
CA GLY A 6 1.53 0.90 2.35
C GLY A 6 2.46 0.01 3.17
N GLY A 7 2.83 0.39 4.41
CA GLY A 7 3.63 -0.43 5.32
C GLY A 7 2.81 -1.39 6.20
N ALA A 8 1.49 -1.45 6.02
CA ALA A 8 0.60 -2.26 6.85
C ALA A 8 0.75 -3.76 6.57
N PHE A 9 0.87 -4.57 7.62
CA PHE A 9 1.15 -6.01 7.49
C PHE A 9 -0.03 -6.83 6.96
N GLU A 10 -1.23 -6.27 6.94
CA GLU A 10 -2.42 -6.82 6.28
C GLU A 10 -2.17 -7.05 4.78
N PHE A 11 -1.21 -6.34 4.18
CA PHE A 11 -0.82 -6.49 2.77
C PHE A 11 0.34 -7.45 2.55
N TRP A 12 0.87 -8.06 3.62
CA TRP A 12 1.99 -9.00 3.52
C TRP A 12 1.51 -10.44 3.58
N LYS A 13 1.85 -11.23 2.56
CA LYS A 13 1.51 -12.65 2.48
C LYS A 13 1.92 -13.48 3.70
N GLN A 14 3.01 -13.09 4.38
CA GLN A 14 3.47 -13.75 5.60
C GLN A 14 2.45 -13.65 6.75
N TYR A 15 1.73 -12.54 6.83
CA TYR A 15 0.72 -12.28 7.88
C TYR A 15 -0.71 -12.48 7.38
N ASN A 16 -0.91 -12.49 6.07
CA ASN A 16 -2.22 -12.64 5.44
C ASN A 16 -2.16 -13.54 4.20
N LYS A 17 -2.65 -14.78 4.34
CA LYS A 17 -2.63 -15.78 3.26
C LYS A 17 -3.57 -15.47 2.09
N GLU A 18 -4.47 -14.49 2.23
CA GLU A 18 -5.32 -14.02 1.13
C GLU A 18 -4.54 -13.20 0.09
N ILE A 19 -3.35 -12.70 0.45
CA ILE A 19 -2.51 -11.92 -0.46
C ILE A 19 -1.86 -12.83 -1.50
N ILE A 20 -2.02 -12.42 -2.76
CA ILE A 20 -1.42 -13.09 -3.90
C ILE A 20 -0.16 -12.31 -4.31
N GLU A 21 0.95 -13.04 -4.39
CA GLU A 21 2.23 -12.57 -4.91
C GLU A 21 2.52 -13.36 -6.18
N ARG A 22 2.73 -12.65 -7.29
CA ARG A 22 3.00 -13.24 -8.62
C ARG A 22 4.39 -12.80 -9.07
N GLU A 23 5.10 -13.66 -9.78
CA GLU A 23 6.42 -13.33 -10.35
C GLU A 23 6.34 -12.17 -11.36
N THR A 24 5.18 -12.00 -12.01
CA THR A 24 4.92 -10.90 -12.95
C THR A 24 4.82 -9.54 -12.28
N ASP A 25 4.52 -9.49 -10.97
CA ASP A 25 4.31 -8.26 -10.22
C ASP A 25 5.55 -7.35 -10.29
N ASP A 26 6.77 -7.91 -10.22
CA ASP A 26 8.00 -7.13 -10.23
C ASP A 26 8.16 -6.30 -11.52
N VAL A 27 7.84 -6.88 -12.68
CA VAL A 27 7.95 -6.22 -13.98
C VAL A 27 6.88 -5.15 -14.15
N GLU A 28 5.64 -5.48 -13.81
CA GLU A 28 4.49 -4.61 -13.98
C GLU A 28 4.54 -3.41 -13.01
N LEU A 29 4.83 -3.68 -11.74
CA LEU A 29 4.96 -2.65 -10.72
C LEU A 29 6.13 -1.71 -11.04
N THR A 30 7.28 -2.22 -11.48
CA THR A 30 8.42 -1.38 -11.87
C THR A 30 8.08 -0.46 -13.05
N ARG A 31 7.29 -0.92 -14.02
CA ARG A 31 6.80 -0.08 -15.11
C ARG A 31 5.90 1.04 -14.58
N ARG A 32 4.98 0.71 -13.68
CA ARG A 32 4.01 1.65 -13.11
C ARG A 32 4.64 2.68 -12.20
N MET A 33 5.66 2.27 -11.45
CA MET A 33 6.45 3.11 -10.57
C MET A 33 6.95 4.40 -11.27
N LYS A 34 7.44 4.29 -12.50
CA LYS A 34 7.91 5.45 -13.30
C LYS A 34 6.83 6.49 -13.59
N SER A 35 5.55 6.11 -13.54
CA SER A 35 4.41 7.01 -13.79
C SER A 35 3.83 7.64 -12.52
N LEU A 36 4.36 7.30 -11.34
CA LEU A 36 3.84 7.70 -10.04
C LEU A 36 4.85 8.57 -9.29
N PRO A 37 4.85 9.90 -9.49
CA PRO A 37 5.75 10.79 -8.75
C PRO A 37 5.45 10.72 -7.25
N ASN A 38 6.47 10.92 -6.40
CA ASN A 38 6.33 10.97 -4.94
C ASN A 38 5.85 9.66 -4.26
N LEU A 39 6.05 8.50 -4.90
CA LEU A 39 5.73 7.19 -4.32
C LEU A 39 6.59 6.81 -3.08
N GLY A 40 7.74 7.47 -2.91
CA GLY A 40 8.67 7.22 -1.80
C GLY A 40 9.51 5.96 -1.98
N GLU A 41 9.87 5.63 -3.22
CA GLU A 41 10.54 4.39 -3.64
C GLU A 41 11.87 4.12 -2.94
N ASN A 42 12.63 5.17 -2.62
CA ASN A 42 13.99 5.07 -2.07
C ASN A 42 14.05 4.89 -0.54
N LYS A 43 13.01 4.30 0.07
CA LYS A 43 12.96 4.09 1.52
C LYS A 43 13.61 2.76 1.88
N LYS A 44 14.76 2.84 2.56
CA LYS A 44 15.56 1.66 2.96
C LYS A 44 15.08 1.01 4.26
N GLU A 45 14.27 1.71 5.04
CA GLU A 45 13.76 1.23 6.33
C GLU A 45 12.67 0.17 6.13
N ARG A 46 12.71 -0.90 6.95
CA ARG A 46 11.60 -1.86 7.02
C ARG A 46 10.44 -1.23 7.81
N PRO A 47 9.17 -1.47 7.42
CA PRO A 47 8.73 -2.39 6.37
C PRO A 47 8.73 -1.81 4.94
N LEU A 48 9.03 -0.51 4.78
CA LEU A 48 8.84 0.23 3.52
C LEU A 48 9.72 -0.26 2.36
N SER A 49 10.88 -0.85 2.68
CA SER A 49 11.79 -1.46 1.71
C SER A 49 11.36 -2.84 1.21
N LEU A 50 10.30 -3.42 1.78
CA LEU A 50 9.83 -4.75 1.41
C LEU A 50 8.92 -4.70 0.17
N PRO A 51 8.96 -5.73 -0.71
CA PRO A 51 8.19 -5.73 -1.96
C PRO A 51 6.68 -5.54 -1.78
N TYR A 52 6.09 -6.17 -0.76
CA TYR A 52 4.66 -6.04 -0.48
C TYR A 52 4.28 -4.57 -0.21
N SER A 53 5.17 -3.82 0.47
CA SER A 53 4.91 -2.44 0.83
C SER A 53 5.00 -1.53 -0.38
N LEU A 54 5.96 -1.78 -1.27
CA LEU A 54 6.04 -1.09 -2.56
C LEU A 54 4.80 -1.36 -3.41
N LYS A 55 4.37 -2.63 -3.51
CA LYS A 55 3.15 -3.04 -4.23
C LYS A 55 1.92 -2.30 -3.69
N ALA A 56 1.69 -2.33 -2.38
CA ALA A 56 0.56 -1.62 -1.76
C ALA A 56 0.57 -0.13 -2.07
N ARG A 57 1.73 0.54 -1.97
CA ARG A 57 1.86 1.96 -2.31
C ARG A 57 1.52 2.26 -3.77
N ILE A 58 2.01 1.43 -4.71
CA ILE A 58 1.73 1.58 -6.14
C ILE A 58 0.23 1.45 -6.41
N LEU A 59 -0.42 0.43 -5.80
CA LEU A 59 -1.84 0.18 -6.00
C LEU A 59 -2.70 1.32 -5.45
N ILE A 60 -2.42 1.80 -4.24
CA ILE A 60 -3.13 2.93 -3.64
C ILE A 60 -2.90 4.21 -4.48
N HIS A 61 -1.65 4.49 -4.85
CA HIS A 61 -1.33 5.70 -5.60
C HIS A 61 -1.98 5.69 -6.97
N SER A 62 -1.93 4.56 -7.70
CA SER A 62 -2.58 4.39 -9.00
C SER A 62 -4.08 4.65 -8.93
N TYR A 63 -4.74 4.18 -7.86
CA TYR A 63 -6.16 4.44 -7.65
C TYR A 63 -6.46 5.93 -7.47
N LEU A 64 -5.72 6.60 -6.59
CA LEU A 64 -5.91 8.02 -6.30
C LEU A 64 -5.64 8.92 -7.51
N THR A 65 -4.70 8.53 -8.37
CA THR A 65 -4.40 9.24 -9.62
C THR A 65 -5.19 8.76 -10.82
N ARG A 66 -6.09 7.78 -10.64
CA ARG A 66 -6.91 7.19 -11.72
C ARG A 66 -6.08 6.64 -12.88
N ILE A 67 -4.88 6.12 -12.59
CA ILE A 67 -4.05 5.44 -13.56
C ILE A 67 -4.51 3.98 -13.64
N PRO A 68 -4.91 3.47 -14.82
CA PRO A 68 -5.37 2.09 -14.97
C PRO A 68 -4.22 1.11 -14.76
N LEU A 69 -4.52 -0.08 -14.25
CA LEU A 69 -3.56 -1.16 -14.05
C LEU A 69 -3.45 -2.04 -15.32
N ASP A 70 -2.35 -2.78 -15.44
CA ASP A 70 -2.04 -3.55 -16.67
C ASP A 70 -2.89 -4.82 -16.83
N ASN A 71 -3.38 -5.38 -15.73
CA ASN A 71 -4.13 -6.64 -15.74
C ASN A 71 -5.15 -6.74 -14.61
N GLU A 72 -6.10 -7.67 -14.78
CA GLU A 72 -7.18 -7.96 -13.84
C GLU A 72 -6.68 -8.45 -12.47
N GLY A 73 -5.53 -9.15 -12.43
CA GLY A 73 -4.92 -9.60 -11.18
C GLY A 73 -4.50 -8.45 -10.28
N LEU A 74 -3.88 -7.41 -10.85
CA LEU A 74 -3.53 -6.19 -10.11
C LEU A 74 -4.76 -5.38 -9.73
N GLU A 75 -5.81 -5.35 -10.58
CA GLU A 75 -7.09 -4.71 -10.21
C GLU A 75 -7.76 -5.41 -9.03
N TYR A 76 -7.73 -6.74 -9.00
CA TYR A 76 -8.22 -7.52 -7.86
C TYR A 76 -7.45 -7.17 -6.58
N ASP A 77 -6.12 -7.16 -6.66
CA ASP A 77 -5.26 -6.80 -5.52
C ASP A 77 -5.51 -5.35 -5.07
N GLN A 78 -5.71 -4.42 -6.01
CA GLN A 78 -6.03 -3.02 -5.71
C GLN A 78 -7.35 -2.90 -4.95
N ARG A 79 -8.40 -3.62 -5.37
CA ARG A 79 -9.69 -3.63 -4.67
C ARG A 79 -9.53 -4.13 -3.23
N TYR A 80 -8.77 -5.20 -3.03
CA TYR A 80 -8.47 -5.72 -1.70
C TYR A 80 -7.79 -4.66 -0.81
N VAL A 81 -6.72 -4.04 -1.34
CA VAL A 81 -5.96 -3.01 -0.63
C VAL A 81 -6.87 -1.84 -0.24
N LEU A 82 -7.68 -1.32 -1.17
CA LEU A 82 -8.56 -0.18 -0.93
C LEU A 82 -9.62 -0.44 0.15
N LEU A 83 -10.18 -1.65 0.20
CA LEU A 83 -11.13 -2.04 1.25
C LEU A 83 -10.51 -1.99 2.66
N ARG A 84 -9.21 -2.28 2.78
CA ARG A 84 -8.50 -2.21 4.07
C ARG A 84 -7.99 -0.81 4.39
N VAL A 85 -7.58 -0.04 3.38
CA VAL A 85 -7.08 1.33 3.56
C VAL A 85 -8.09 2.24 4.27
N LEU A 86 -9.39 2.09 3.98
CA LEU A 86 -10.43 2.85 4.67
C LEU A 86 -10.40 2.61 6.18
N ARG A 87 -10.49 1.34 6.59
CA ARG A 87 -10.44 0.93 8.00
C ARG A 87 -9.13 1.35 8.67
N LEU A 88 -7.99 1.12 8.02
CA LEU A 88 -6.68 1.52 8.57
C LEU A 88 -6.58 3.04 8.77
N THR A 89 -7.23 3.82 7.90
CA THR A 89 -7.29 5.29 8.05
C THR A 89 -8.13 5.69 9.25
N GLU A 90 -9.27 5.04 9.47
CA GLU A 90 -10.10 5.26 10.67
C GLU A 90 -9.32 4.93 11.95
N GLU A 91 -8.62 3.80 11.97
CA GLU A 91 -7.77 3.39 13.10
C GLU A 91 -6.65 4.41 13.36
N MET A 92 -5.97 4.89 12.31
CA MET A 92 -4.94 5.94 12.44
C MET A 92 -5.51 7.25 13.00
N ILE A 93 -6.71 7.66 12.57
CA ILE A 93 -7.38 8.87 13.10
C ILE A 93 -7.71 8.67 14.58
N SER A 94 -8.27 7.52 14.95
CA SER A 94 -8.59 7.19 16.35
C SER A 94 -7.33 7.22 17.23
N ILE A 95 -6.22 6.62 16.79
CA ILE A 95 -4.95 6.65 17.52
C ILE A 95 -4.43 8.10 17.65
N SER A 96 -4.52 8.89 16.58
CA SER A 96 -4.09 10.30 16.60
C SER A 96 -4.88 11.13 17.61
N GLN A 97 -6.20 10.89 17.72
CA GLN A 97 -7.05 11.53 18.72
C GLN A 97 -6.66 11.11 20.14
N GLN A 98 -6.48 9.80 20.39
CA GLN A 98 -6.06 9.29 21.70
C GLN A 98 -4.71 9.88 22.14
N LEU A 99 -3.74 9.97 21.23
CA LEU A 99 -2.44 10.57 21.51
C LEU A 99 -2.56 12.06 21.87
N THR A 100 -3.45 12.80 21.20
CA THR A 100 -3.69 14.22 21.49
C THR A 100 -4.21 14.43 22.91
N PHE A 101 -5.11 13.56 23.38
CA PHE A 101 -5.62 13.61 24.76
C PHE A 101 -4.62 13.09 25.80
N TYR A 102 -3.74 12.16 25.42
CA TYR A 102 -2.70 11.64 26.33
C TYR A 102 -1.64 12.69 26.67
N THR A 103 -1.42 13.67 25.78
CA THR A 103 -0.44 14.74 25.98
C THR A 103 -0.97 15.97 26.75
N GLN A 104 -2.23 15.94 27.19
CA GLN A 104 -2.86 17.00 28.02
C GLN A 104 -2.97 16.54 29.48
#